data_AF-A6EX96-F1
#
_entry.id   AF-A6EX96-F1
#
_cell.length_a   1.000
_cell.length_b   1.000
_cell.length_c   1.000
_cell.angle_alpha   90.00
_cell.angle_beta   90.00
_cell.angle_gamma   90.00
#
_symmetry.space_group_name_H-M   'P 1'
#
loop_
_entity.id
_entity.type
_entity.pdbx_description
1 polymer ?
#
loop_
_entity_poly.entity_id
_entity_poly.type
_entity_poly.pdbx_seq_one_letter_code
_entity_poly.pdbx_strand_id
1 'polypeptide(L)'
;MLFKQLGYSLAFVLAFGVSGSLQAESSADSSVESLKKETRELGQALKEFGADQKAEAETAIENTLSALDKRIETLQRELDQNWDDMSDTARERSRKSLESLQEQRQRVQQWYDELQTSSSSAWERTKQGFSNAYEALSEQWNETERKLMDDSDKKKDSI
;
A
#
# COMPACT_ATOMS: atom_id res chain seq x y z
N MET A 1 -3.30 -39.69 26.39
CA MET A 1 -2.06 -39.28 25.70
C MET A 1 -2.10 -37.77 25.55
N LEU A 2 -1.22 -37.09 26.27
CA LEU A 2 -0.89 -35.68 26.07
C LEU A 2 -0.28 -35.50 24.68
N PHE A 3 -0.54 -34.38 23.99
CA PHE A 3 0.49 -33.48 23.43
C PHE A 3 -0.12 -32.23 22.74
N LYS A 4 0.11 -31.07 23.38
CA LYS A 4 0.48 -29.73 22.86
C LYS A 4 -0.49 -29.06 21.86
N GLN A 5 -1.33 -28.10 22.30
CA GLN A 5 -1.04 -26.66 22.48
C GLN A 5 -0.35 -26.00 21.27
N LEU A 6 -1.11 -25.22 20.50
CA LEU A 6 -0.69 -23.90 19.99
C LEU A 6 -1.94 -23.09 19.63
N GLY A 7 -2.44 -22.31 20.59
CA GLY A 7 -3.46 -21.30 20.35
C GLY A 7 -2.82 -20.04 19.77
N TYR A 8 -3.34 -19.56 18.65
CA TYR A 8 -3.14 -18.18 18.22
C TYR A 8 -4.35 -17.36 18.65
N SER A 9 -4.37 -16.97 19.92
CA SER A 9 -5.18 -15.84 20.37
C SER A 9 -4.44 -14.57 19.97
N LEU A 10 -4.85 -13.94 18.87
CA LEU A 10 -4.41 -12.59 18.53
C LEU A 10 -5.14 -11.61 19.46
N ALA A 11 -4.60 -11.44 20.67
CA ALA A 11 -5.09 -10.45 21.62
C ALA A 11 -4.52 -9.08 21.25
N PHE A 12 -5.37 -8.22 20.71
CA PHE A 12 -5.10 -6.80 20.50
C PHE A 12 -5.16 -6.09 21.85
N VAL A 13 -4.00 -5.90 22.51
CA VAL A 13 -3.92 -5.11 23.75
C VAL A 13 -3.43 -3.70 23.40
N LEU A 14 -4.37 -2.77 23.32
CA LEU A 14 -4.13 -1.34 23.35
C LEU A 14 -3.91 -0.88 24.79
N ALA A 15 -2.67 -0.49 25.11
CA ALA A 15 -2.38 0.30 26.30
C ALA A 15 -1.64 1.57 25.87
N PHE A 16 -2.39 2.66 25.77
CA PHE A 16 -1.90 4.02 25.54
C PHE A 16 -1.22 4.53 26.82
N GLY A 17 0.08 4.78 26.75
CA GLY A 17 0.85 5.52 27.76
C GLY A 17 1.41 6.79 27.15
N VAL A 18 0.74 7.92 27.38
CA VAL A 18 1.22 9.26 27.01
C VAL A 18 2.30 9.70 27.99
N SER A 19 3.48 10.07 27.50
CA SER A 19 4.31 11.19 27.98
C SER A 19 5.59 11.32 27.13
N GLY A 20 5.87 12.52 26.63
CA GLY A 20 7.21 12.89 26.15
C GLY A 20 7.25 13.56 24.79
N SER A 21 7.60 14.84 24.78
CA SER A 21 7.76 15.74 23.64
C SER A 21 8.75 15.26 22.57
N LEU A 22 8.61 15.86 21.36
CA LEU A 22 9.58 15.94 20.26
C LEU A 22 9.67 14.73 19.32
N GLN A 23 9.00 14.79 18.16
CA GLN A 23 9.58 14.72 16.79
C GLN A 23 8.44 14.58 15.78
N ALA A 24 8.05 15.68 15.13
CA ALA A 24 7.04 15.67 14.06
C ALA A 24 7.64 15.38 12.67
N GLU A 25 8.79 14.69 12.60
CA GLU A 25 9.47 14.36 11.33
C GLU A 25 9.59 12.83 11.09
N SER A 26 9.03 11.99 11.98
CA SER A 26 9.14 10.52 11.87
C SER A 26 7.82 9.81 11.52
N SER A 27 6.68 10.50 11.54
CA SER A 27 5.36 9.86 11.38
C SER A 27 4.99 9.52 9.93
N ALA A 28 5.43 10.31 8.95
CA ALA A 28 5.15 10.05 7.54
C ALA A 28 6.04 8.92 6.99
N ASP A 29 7.33 8.94 7.33
CA ASP A 29 8.31 7.93 6.91
C ASP A 29 7.99 6.55 7.50
N SER A 30 7.59 6.51 8.78
CA SER A 30 7.11 5.27 9.41
C SER A 30 5.81 4.73 8.80
N SER A 31 4.90 5.61 8.38
CA SER A 31 3.64 5.20 7.71
C SER A 31 3.90 4.61 6.32
N VAL A 32 4.84 5.21 5.56
CA VAL A 32 5.27 4.72 4.25
C VAL A 32 5.94 3.36 4.36
N GLU A 33 6.87 3.20 5.31
CA GLU A 33 7.58 1.93 5.49
C GLU A 33 6.63 0.82 5.97
N SER A 34 5.65 1.16 6.84
CA SER A 34 4.57 0.23 7.21
C SER A 34 3.79 -0.22 5.98
N LEU A 35 3.37 0.72 5.13
CA LEU A 35 2.61 0.40 3.92
C LEU A 35 3.43 -0.45 2.93
N LYS A 36 4.72 -0.18 2.77
CA LYS A 36 5.64 -1.02 1.97
C LYS A 36 5.73 -2.44 2.52
N LYS A 37 5.83 -2.57 3.85
CA LYS A 37 5.85 -3.88 4.52
C LYS A 37 4.53 -4.63 4.32
N GLU A 38 3.40 -4.00 4.61
CA GLU A 38 2.06 -4.56 4.37
C GLU A 38 1.90 -4.96 2.92
N THR A 39 2.41 -4.14 1.99
CA THR A 39 2.33 -4.42 0.56
C THR A 39 3.07 -5.70 0.19
N ARG A 40 4.29 -5.88 0.71
CA ARG A 40 5.10 -7.09 0.52
C ARG A 40 4.46 -8.31 1.18
N GLU A 41 3.94 -8.14 2.39
CA GLU A 41 3.29 -9.21 3.15
C GLU A 41 2.04 -9.74 2.44
N LEU A 42 1.19 -8.85 1.90
CA LEU A 42 0.06 -9.27 1.08
C LEU A 42 0.53 -10.04 -0.17
N GLY A 43 1.55 -9.55 -0.87
CA GLY A 43 2.12 -10.23 -2.03
C GLY A 43 2.65 -11.64 -1.73
N GLN A 44 3.18 -11.85 -0.52
CA GLN A 44 3.60 -13.18 -0.04
C GLN A 44 2.39 -14.04 0.33
N ALA A 45 1.43 -13.49 1.07
CA ALA A 45 0.23 -14.21 1.51
C ALA A 45 -0.62 -14.71 0.33
N LEU A 46 -0.73 -13.92 -0.75
CA LEU A 46 -1.44 -14.29 -1.97
C LEU A 46 -0.89 -15.56 -2.64
N LYS A 47 0.38 -15.90 -2.43
CA LYS A 47 0.96 -17.15 -2.96
C LYS A 47 0.39 -18.37 -2.25
N GLU A 48 0.08 -18.23 -0.97
CA GLU A 48 -0.36 -19.32 -0.09
C GLU A 48 -1.89 -19.49 -0.08
N PHE A 49 -2.66 -18.42 -0.34
CA PHE A 49 -4.12 -18.49 -0.27
C PHE A 49 -4.74 -19.43 -1.31
N GLY A 50 -5.29 -20.55 -0.84
CA GLY A 50 -6.13 -21.45 -1.64
C GLY A 50 -7.58 -20.98 -1.71
N ALA A 51 -8.39 -21.68 -2.53
CA ALA A 51 -9.81 -21.35 -2.71
C ALA A 51 -10.63 -21.43 -1.42
N ASP A 52 -10.23 -22.28 -0.47
CA ASP A 52 -10.89 -22.43 0.83
C ASP A 52 -10.65 -21.22 1.76
N GLN A 53 -9.65 -20.37 1.45
CA GLN A 53 -9.27 -19.19 2.22
C GLN A 53 -9.74 -17.89 1.57
N LYS A 54 -10.70 -17.96 0.65
CA LYS A 54 -11.17 -16.82 -0.13
C LYS A 54 -11.59 -15.62 0.74
N ALA A 55 -12.36 -15.85 1.80
CA ALA A 55 -12.80 -14.77 2.69
C ALA A 55 -11.63 -14.10 3.46
N GLU A 56 -10.62 -14.89 3.84
CA GLU A 56 -9.39 -14.38 4.48
C GLU A 56 -8.57 -13.54 3.51
N ALA A 57 -8.43 -14.03 2.27
CA ALA A 57 -7.76 -13.31 1.18
C ALA A 57 -8.48 -11.99 0.85
N GLU A 58 -9.81 -12.01 0.74
CA GLU A 58 -10.62 -10.81 0.51
C GLU A 58 -10.40 -9.77 1.59
N THR A 59 -10.46 -10.16 2.87
CA THR A 59 -10.21 -9.26 4.00
C THR A 59 -8.80 -8.67 3.97
N ALA A 60 -7.78 -9.48 3.68
CA ALA A 60 -6.40 -9.01 3.58
C ALA A 60 -6.23 -8.00 2.43
N ILE A 61 -6.81 -8.31 1.26
CA ILE A 61 -6.79 -7.43 0.09
C ILE A 61 -7.48 -6.09 0.38
N GLU A 62 -8.70 -6.10 0.92
CA GLU A 62 -9.46 -4.88 1.22
C GLU A 62 -8.72 -3.96 2.19
N ASN A 63 -8.13 -4.53 3.24
CA ASN A 63 -7.37 -3.76 4.21
C ASN A 63 -6.16 -3.06 3.57
N THR A 64 -5.36 -3.80 2.79
CA THR A 64 -4.18 -3.22 2.13
C THR A 64 -4.56 -2.21 1.06
N LEU A 65 -5.60 -2.47 0.26
CA LEU A 65 -6.06 -1.51 -0.75
C LEU A 65 -6.60 -0.24 -0.11
N SER A 66 -7.34 -0.33 0.99
CA SER A 66 -7.80 0.85 1.73
C SER A 66 -6.64 1.68 2.30
N ALA A 67 -5.58 1.02 2.78
CA ALA A 67 -4.37 1.69 3.26
C ALA A 67 -3.64 2.42 2.12
N LEU A 68 -3.52 1.77 0.95
CA LEU A 68 -2.95 2.38 -0.25
C LEU A 68 -3.76 3.60 -0.71
N ASP A 69 -5.08 3.50 -0.76
CA ASP A 69 -5.96 4.60 -1.19
C ASP A 69 -5.79 5.84 -0.29
N LYS A 70 -5.75 5.66 1.03
CA LYS A 70 -5.49 6.75 1.99
C LYS A 70 -4.12 7.41 1.80
N ARG A 71 -3.10 6.64 1.42
CA ARG A 71 -1.77 7.19 1.19
C ARG A 71 -1.70 7.92 -0.16
N ILE A 72 -2.36 7.43 -1.21
CA ILE A 72 -2.54 8.17 -2.49
C ILE A 72 -3.21 9.52 -2.22
N GLU A 73 -4.30 9.54 -1.45
CA GLU A 73 -4.98 10.80 -1.06
C GLU A 73 -4.05 11.74 -0.29
N THR A 74 -3.19 11.19 0.57
CA THR A 74 -2.21 11.98 1.33
C THR A 74 -1.15 12.57 0.43
N LEU A 75 -0.59 11.79 -0.51
CA LEU A 75 0.37 12.28 -1.50
C LEU A 75 -0.25 13.38 -2.37
N GLN A 76 -1.52 13.24 -2.75
CA GLN A 76 -2.22 14.25 -3.53
C GLN A 76 -2.37 15.56 -2.75
N ARG A 77 -2.75 15.49 -1.46
CA ARG A 77 -2.80 16.67 -0.59
C ARG A 77 -1.43 17.32 -0.38
N GLU A 78 -0.38 16.51 -0.20
CA GLU A 78 1.00 17.00 -0.07
C GLU A 78 1.45 17.72 -1.36
N LEU A 79 1.11 17.18 -2.53
CA LEU A 79 1.37 17.81 -3.82
C LEU A 79 0.63 19.15 -3.95
N ASP A 80 -0.65 19.19 -3.60
CA ASP A 80 -1.48 20.41 -3.68
C ASP A 80 -0.96 21.51 -2.74
N GLN A 81 -0.52 21.14 -1.53
CA GLN A 81 0.01 22.09 -0.55
C GLN A 81 1.35 22.70 -0.98
N ASN A 82 2.19 21.93 -1.67
CA ASN A 82 3.50 22.39 -2.13
C ASN A 82 3.45 22.96 -3.56
N TRP A 83 2.27 23.00 -4.17
CA TRP A 83 2.10 23.29 -5.58
C TRP A 83 2.78 24.59 -6.02
N ASP A 84 2.59 25.67 -5.28
CA ASP A 84 3.11 27.01 -5.61
C ASP A 84 4.65 27.10 -5.52
N ASP A 85 5.26 26.25 -4.70
CA ASP A 85 6.70 26.18 -4.49
C ASP A 85 7.42 25.31 -5.54
N MET A 86 6.68 24.58 -6.37
CA MET A 86 7.24 23.65 -7.34
C MET A 86 7.46 24.29 -8.71
N SER A 87 8.54 23.87 -9.38
CA SER A 87 8.74 24.18 -10.80
C SER A 87 7.68 23.50 -11.67
N ASP A 88 7.41 24.05 -12.85
CA ASP A 88 6.48 23.46 -13.82
C ASP A 88 6.86 22.03 -14.23
N THR A 89 8.16 21.74 -14.27
CA THR A 89 8.64 20.38 -14.57
C THR A 89 8.33 19.41 -13.42
N ALA A 90 8.52 19.84 -12.18
CA ALA A 90 8.22 19.02 -11.00
C ALA A 90 6.72 18.76 -10.86
N ARG A 91 5.90 19.79 -11.10
CA ARG A 91 4.44 19.72 -11.16
C ARG A 91 3.96 18.69 -12.17
N GLU A 92 4.46 18.77 -13.40
CA GLU A 92 4.10 17.85 -14.49
C GLU A 92 4.51 16.40 -14.18
N ARG A 93 5.73 16.18 -13.67
CA ARG A 93 6.18 14.84 -13.27
C ARG A 93 5.35 14.25 -12.14
N SER A 94 5.00 15.06 -11.15
CA SER A 94 4.24 14.62 -9.99
C SER A 94 2.82 14.24 -10.39
N ARG A 95 2.16 15.05 -11.22
CA ARG A 95 0.83 14.74 -11.79
C ARG A 95 0.86 13.42 -12.55
N LYS A 96 1.78 13.26 -13.50
CA LYS A 96 1.92 12.01 -14.28
C LYS A 96 2.16 10.78 -13.40
N SER A 97 2.93 10.93 -12.33
CA SER A 97 3.22 9.81 -11.42
C SER A 97 1.97 9.42 -10.63
N LEU A 98 1.19 10.40 -10.14
CA LEU A 98 -0.08 10.16 -9.46
C LEU A 98 -1.15 9.57 -10.40
N GLU A 99 -1.29 10.09 -11.61
CA GLU A 99 -2.21 9.55 -12.62
C GLU A 99 -1.90 8.08 -12.91
N SER A 100 -0.62 7.76 -13.13
CA SER A 100 -0.19 6.37 -13.36
C SER A 100 -0.47 5.46 -12.16
N LEU A 101 -0.30 5.95 -10.92
CA LEU A 101 -0.68 5.20 -9.73
C LEU A 101 -2.18 4.92 -9.66
N GLN A 102 -3.01 5.92 -9.97
CA GLN A 102 -4.46 5.78 -9.98
C GLN A 102 -4.92 4.77 -11.04
N GLU A 103 -4.33 4.79 -12.24
CA GLU A 103 -4.61 3.82 -13.29
C GLU A 103 -4.26 2.38 -12.86
N GLN A 104 -3.11 2.19 -12.21
CA GLN A 104 -2.70 0.89 -11.71
C GLN A 104 -3.60 0.41 -10.57
N ARG A 105 -4.03 1.30 -9.68
CA ARG A 105 -5.00 1.00 -8.62
C ARG A 105 -6.37 0.59 -9.18
N GLN A 106 -6.81 1.23 -10.27
CA GLN A 106 -8.03 0.83 -10.98
C GLN A 106 -7.88 -0.56 -11.62
N ARG A 107 -6.72 -0.86 -12.22
CA ARG A 107 -6.44 -2.20 -12.76
C ARG A 107 -6.47 -3.27 -11.67
N VAL A 108 -5.91 -2.98 -10.50
CA VAL A 108 -5.99 -3.89 -9.34
C VAL A 108 -7.44 -4.08 -8.89
N GLN A 109 -8.28 -3.03 -8.90
CA GLN A 109 -9.70 -3.16 -8.58
C GLN A 109 -10.41 -4.12 -9.53
N GLN A 110 -10.19 -4.00 -10.84
CA GLN A 110 -10.82 -4.87 -11.83
C GLN A 110 -10.49 -6.34 -11.59
N TRP A 111 -9.21 -6.65 -11.34
CA TRP A 111 -8.79 -8.01 -11.01
C TRP A 111 -9.32 -8.49 -9.66
N TYR A 112 -9.50 -7.59 -8.70
CA TYR A 112 -10.12 -7.92 -7.42
C TYR A 112 -11.59 -8.30 -7.58
N ASP A 113 -12.35 -7.56 -8.38
CA ASP A 113 -13.75 -7.85 -8.69
C ASP A 113 -13.87 -9.22 -9.40
N GLU A 114 -12.94 -9.53 -10.32
CA GLU A 114 -12.85 -10.86 -10.96
C GLU A 114 -12.51 -11.98 -9.96
N LEU A 115 -11.62 -11.72 -9.00
CA LEU A 115 -11.24 -12.66 -7.95
C LEU A 115 -12.42 -12.93 -6.98
N GLN A 116 -13.12 -11.89 -6.54
CA GLN A 116 -14.30 -11.99 -5.68
C GLN A 116 -15.43 -12.78 -6.33
N THR A 117 -15.59 -12.69 -7.65
CA THR A 117 -16.64 -13.42 -8.38
C THR A 117 -16.19 -14.79 -8.90
N SER A 118 -14.92 -15.16 -8.73
CA SER A 118 -14.39 -16.42 -9.26
C SER A 118 -14.92 -17.65 -8.52
N SER A 119 -15.16 -18.73 -9.26
CA SER A 119 -15.40 -20.07 -8.68
C SER A 119 -14.13 -20.63 -8.03
N SER A 120 -14.28 -21.64 -7.17
CA SER A 120 -13.12 -22.36 -6.59
C SER A 120 -12.19 -22.96 -7.66
N SER A 121 -12.75 -23.41 -8.79
CA SER A 121 -11.97 -23.95 -9.92
C SER A 121 -11.26 -22.88 -10.75
N ALA A 122 -11.69 -21.63 -10.69
CA ALA A 122 -11.07 -20.50 -11.38
C ALA A 122 -10.14 -19.68 -10.47
N TRP A 123 -10.22 -19.89 -9.15
CA TRP A 123 -9.52 -19.13 -8.11
C TRP A 123 -8.04 -18.92 -8.39
N GLU A 124 -7.28 -19.97 -8.66
CA GLU A 124 -5.83 -19.84 -8.88
C GLU A 124 -5.49 -18.96 -10.08
N ARG A 125 -6.31 -19.02 -11.15
CA ARG A 125 -6.10 -18.20 -12.34
C ARG A 125 -6.40 -16.73 -12.06
N THR A 126 -7.52 -16.43 -11.42
CA THR A 126 -7.91 -15.05 -11.09
C THR A 126 -6.98 -14.45 -10.03
N LYS A 127 -6.54 -15.25 -9.05
CA LYS A 127 -5.55 -14.86 -8.02
C LYS A 127 -4.20 -14.50 -8.64
N GLN A 128 -3.76 -15.24 -9.65
CA GLN A 128 -2.54 -14.90 -10.38
C GLN A 128 -2.68 -13.57 -11.13
N GLY A 129 -3.82 -13.33 -11.78
CA GLY A 129 -4.10 -12.06 -12.45
C GLY A 129 -4.09 -10.87 -11.50
N PHE A 130 -4.76 -11.02 -10.35
CA PHE A 130 -4.71 -10.05 -9.25
C PHE A 130 -3.28 -9.82 -8.76
N SER A 131 -2.53 -10.88 -8.46
CA SER A 131 -1.14 -10.80 -7.99
C SER A 131 -0.25 -10.03 -8.96
N ASN A 132 -0.38 -10.26 -10.27
CA ASN A 132 0.39 -9.55 -11.30
C ASN A 132 0.03 -8.06 -11.35
N ALA A 133 -1.26 -7.72 -11.29
CA ALA A 133 -1.69 -6.32 -11.28
C ALA A 133 -1.21 -5.61 -10.02
N TYR A 134 -1.24 -6.30 -8.89
CA TYR A 134 -0.80 -5.79 -7.60
C TYR A 134 0.72 -5.58 -7.53
N GLU A 135 1.52 -6.49 -8.10
CA GLU A 135 2.96 -6.31 -8.26
C GLU A 135 3.28 -5.06 -9.08
N ALA A 136 2.60 -4.87 -10.20
CA ALA A 136 2.77 -3.69 -11.04
C ALA A 136 2.37 -2.38 -10.34
N LEU A 137 1.36 -2.41 -9.46
CA LEU A 137 1.02 -1.26 -8.59
C LEU A 137 2.14 -0.99 -7.57
N SER A 138 2.64 -2.03 -6.91
CA SER A 138 3.71 -1.94 -5.91
C SER A 138 5.01 -1.38 -6.48
N GLU A 139 5.39 -1.79 -7.70
CA GLU A 139 6.55 -1.25 -8.41
C GLU A 139 6.38 0.25 -8.71
N GLN A 140 5.22 0.64 -9.26
CA GLN A 140 4.90 2.03 -9.57
C GLN A 140 4.85 2.91 -8.31
N TRP A 141 4.38 2.35 -7.18
CA TRP A 141 4.38 2.99 -5.87
C TRP A 141 5.78 3.38 -5.43
N ASN A 142 6.68 2.39 -5.38
CA ASN A 142 8.07 2.59 -4.95
C ASN A 142 8.78 3.64 -5.83
N GLU A 143 8.50 3.61 -7.13
CA GLU A 143 9.06 4.57 -8.08
C GLU A 143 8.52 5.99 -7.88
N THR A 144 7.22 6.13 -7.61
CA THR A 144 6.59 7.44 -7.38
C THR A 144 7.10 8.09 -6.10
N GLU A 145 7.19 7.34 -5.00
CA GLU A 145 7.75 7.87 -3.75
C GLU A 145 9.20 8.34 -3.93
N ARG A 146 10.03 7.53 -4.60
CA ARG A 146 11.42 7.88 -4.88
C ARG A 146 11.54 9.19 -5.67
N LYS A 147 10.68 9.38 -6.68
CA LYS A 147 10.64 10.61 -7.50
C LYS A 147 10.20 11.83 -6.70
N LEU A 148 9.21 11.69 -5.81
CA LEU A 148 8.71 12.79 -4.99
C LEU A 148 9.71 13.21 -3.89
N MET A 149 10.47 12.25 -3.34
CA MET A 149 11.54 12.54 -2.36
C MET A 149 12.75 13.24 -3.01
N ASP A 150 13.16 12.81 -4.21
CA ASP A 150 14.33 13.39 -4.91
C ASP A 150 14.14 14.87 -5.33
N ASP A 151 12.90 15.32 -5.53
CA ASP A 151 12.60 16.75 -5.78
C ASP A 151 12.58 17.58 -4.48
N SER A 152 12.31 16.93 -3.32
CA SER A 152 12.30 17.59 -2.01
C SER A 152 13.72 17.86 -1.48
N ASP A 153 14.67 16.94 -1.70
CA ASP A 153 16.05 17.10 -1.24
C ASP A 153 16.85 18.13 -2.06
N LYS A 154 16.61 18.26 -3.37
CA LYS A 154 17.26 19.32 -4.18
C LYS A 154 16.91 20.73 -3.74
N LYS A 155 15.75 20.93 -3.09
CA LYS A 155 15.35 22.23 -2.50
C LYS A 155 16.18 22.57 -1.25
N LYS A 156 16.60 21.57 -0.46
CA LYS A 156 17.37 21.77 0.78
C LYS A 156 18.83 22.15 0.54
N ASP A 157 19.45 21.61 -0.52
CA ASP A 157 20.85 21.92 -0.88
C ASP A 157 21.05 23.29 -1.56
N SER A 158 19.96 23.99 -1.91
CA SER A 158 20.01 25.30 -2.58
C SER A 158 19.77 26.50 -1.64
N ILE A 159 19.74 26.28 -0.32
CA ILE A 159 19.63 27.31 0.74
C ILE A 159 20.96 27.42 1.49
#